data_AF-A0A7W4J5R8-F1
#
_entry.id   AF-A0A7W4J5R8-F1
#
_cell.length_a   1.000
_cell.length_b   1.000
_cell.length_c   1.000
_cell.angle_alpha   90.00
_cell.angle_beta   90.00
_cell.angle_gamma   90.00
#
_symmetry.space_group_name_H-M   'P 1'
#
loop_
_entity.id
_entity.type
_entity.pdbx_description
1 polymer ?
#
loop_
_entity_poly.entity_id
_entity_poly.type
_entity_poly.pdbx_seq_one_letter_code
_entity_poly.pdbx_strand_id
1 'polypeptide(L)'
;MVADKKRGGRRLGTTTLVALAILYGGPAMARSAQPSFASPQDAVTALVDALQTHDAGAIGKVLGPGSEALVRSGDAVKDRAQAMNFLQAYDAGHKITPIAPDRMVVQVGPSDWPMPIPIVRTSGRWRFDSRTGAQEIINRRIGRNEIAAIRICLAYVDAQHAYFDMFRQATGTGVYAMRLASTPGNYDGLYWPSTPGIPESPLTPLFVTAVSEGYSSQIDPNNPVPYEGYRYRILTASGAGAPDGAKSYIREGKMVDGFALIAWPAIYGASGIMTFIVGKEGVVFQQDLGPDTSSRVARIVTFNPDLDWTKIETPGE
;
A
#
# COMPACT_ATOMS: atom_id res chain seq x y z
N MET A 1 93.18 -42.35 18.46
CA MET A 1 93.33 -41.03 19.10
C MET A 1 91.96 -40.65 19.64
N VAL A 2 91.86 -40.59 20.98
CA VAL A 2 90.72 -40.11 21.83
C VAL A 2 89.43 -40.96 21.76
N ALA A 3 89.25 -41.98 22.61
CA ALA A 3 88.77 -41.98 24.02
C ALA A 3 87.23 -41.95 24.12
N ASP A 4 86.62 -43.07 24.57
CA ASP A 4 85.98 -43.25 25.90
C ASP A 4 84.51 -42.72 25.86
N LYS A 5 83.43 -43.28 26.41
CA LYS A 5 83.23 -44.20 27.53
C LYS A 5 81.73 -44.59 27.57
N LYS A 6 81.49 -45.86 27.91
CA LYS A 6 80.37 -46.49 28.64
C LYS A 6 79.06 -45.72 28.98
N ARG A 7 77.97 -46.47 28.77
CA ARG A 7 76.87 -46.87 29.70
C ARG A 7 75.68 -45.94 30.00
N GLY A 8 74.51 -46.59 29.99
CA GLY A 8 73.32 -46.28 30.79
C GLY A 8 72.20 -45.65 29.96
N GLY A 9 70.94 -46.10 29.91
CA GLY A 9 70.20 -47.06 30.72
C GLY A 9 68.85 -46.45 31.11
N ARG A 10 67.74 -47.16 30.82
CA ARG A 10 66.35 -46.97 31.34
C ARG A 10 65.62 -45.67 30.92
N ARG A 11 64.29 -45.55 30.88
CA ARG A 11 63.08 -46.40 30.90
C ARG A 11 61.89 -45.46 30.60
N LEU A 12 60.84 -46.03 29.99
CA LEU A 12 59.39 -45.73 30.09
C LEU A 12 58.86 -44.28 30.10
N GLY A 13 57.87 -44.06 29.22
CA GLY A 13 56.87 -43.01 29.37
C GLY A 13 55.87 -43.01 28.20
N THR A 14 54.99 -44.01 28.11
CA THR A 14 53.79 -43.97 27.27
C THR A 14 52.80 -42.99 27.88
N THR A 15 52.63 -41.81 27.27
CA THR A 15 51.65 -40.81 27.67
C THR A 15 50.39 -40.97 26.83
N THR A 16 49.34 -41.53 27.43
CA THR A 16 47.98 -41.59 26.86
C THR A 16 47.37 -40.19 26.90
N LEU A 17 47.12 -39.58 25.74
CA LEU A 17 46.36 -38.33 25.60
C LEU A 17 44.87 -38.63 25.64
N VAL A 18 44.21 -38.29 26.74
CA VAL A 18 42.74 -38.24 26.85
C VAL A 18 42.29 -36.88 26.29
N ALA A 19 41.65 -36.89 25.13
CA ALA A 19 41.02 -35.69 24.56
C ALA A 19 39.65 -35.47 25.22
N LEU A 20 39.55 -34.46 26.07
CA LEU A 20 38.31 -34.00 26.69
C LEU A 20 37.56 -33.09 25.70
N ALA A 21 36.54 -33.62 25.03
CA ALA A 21 35.64 -32.84 24.19
C ALA A 21 34.66 -32.05 25.07
N ILE A 22 34.93 -30.76 25.27
CA ILE A 22 34.02 -29.83 25.94
C ILE A 22 32.93 -29.45 24.92
N LEU A 23 31.73 -30.03 25.07
CA LEU A 23 30.53 -29.55 24.39
C LEU A 23 30.15 -28.17 24.95
N TYR A 24 30.39 -27.11 24.18
CA TYR A 24 29.77 -25.81 24.38
C TYR A 24 28.29 -25.87 23.95
N GLY A 25 27.43 -26.41 24.80
CA GLY A 25 25.99 -26.22 24.72
C GLY A 25 25.63 -24.82 25.22
N GLY A 26 25.74 -23.80 24.37
CA GLY A 26 25.17 -22.49 24.68
C GLY A 26 23.66 -22.61 24.86
N PRO A 27 23.03 -21.85 25.78
CA PRO A 27 21.58 -21.88 25.93
C PRO A 27 20.97 -21.44 24.60
N ALA A 28 20.29 -22.35 23.91
CA ALA A 28 19.36 -21.96 22.87
C ALA A 28 18.36 -21.01 23.54
N MET A 29 18.39 -19.73 23.19
CA MET A 29 17.30 -18.83 23.55
C MET A 29 16.03 -19.52 23.07
N ALA A 30 15.23 -20.01 24.01
CA ALA A 30 13.92 -20.56 23.72
C ALA A 30 13.15 -19.43 23.04
N ARG A 31 13.05 -19.50 21.71
CA ARG A 31 12.15 -18.64 20.96
C ARG A 31 10.79 -18.89 21.57
N SER A 32 10.20 -17.90 22.23
CA SER A 32 8.93 -18.05 22.92
C SER A 32 7.96 -18.71 21.95
N ALA A 33 7.63 -19.97 22.22
CA ALA A 33 6.79 -20.75 21.33
C ALA A 33 5.42 -20.07 21.37
N GLN A 34 4.98 -19.54 20.23
CA GLN A 34 3.63 -19.04 20.07
C GLN A 34 2.66 -20.12 20.59
N PRO A 35 1.70 -19.79 21.45
CA PRO A 35 0.69 -20.74 21.88
C PRO A 35 0.01 -21.38 20.67
N SER A 36 -0.28 -22.67 20.79
CA SER A 36 -1.09 -23.38 19.80
C SER A 36 -2.29 -24.00 20.48
N PHE A 37 -3.40 -24.07 19.75
CA PHE A 37 -4.73 -24.30 20.30
C PHE A 37 -5.34 -25.59 19.74
N ALA A 38 -6.25 -26.20 20.50
CA ALA A 38 -6.93 -27.42 20.09
C ALA A 38 -7.97 -27.14 19.00
N SER A 39 -8.62 -25.98 19.08
CA SER A 39 -9.59 -25.50 18.11
C SER A 39 -9.30 -24.06 17.67
N PRO A 40 -9.87 -23.60 16.53
CA PRO A 40 -9.88 -22.19 16.17
C PRO A 40 -10.58 -21.32 17.23
N GLN A 41 -11.64 -21.84 17.85
CA GLN A 41 -12.41 -21.15 18.90
C GLN A 41 -11.51 -20.80 20.09
N ASP A 42 -10.72 -21.77 20.58
CA ASP A 42 -9.79 -21.53 21.68
C ASP A 42 -8.74 -20.44 21.34
N ALA A 43 -8.29 -20.40 20.07
CA ALA A 43 -7.37 -19.37 19.62
C ALA A 43 -8.01 -17.98 19.65
N VAL A 44 -9.26 -17.87 19.21
CA VAL A 44 -10.03 -16.62 19.23
C VAL A 44 -10.31 -16.16 20.64
N THR A 45 -10.74 -17.06 21.54
CA THR A 45 -10.92 -16.75 22.96
C THR A 45 -9.64 -16.21 23.58
N ALA A 46 -8.50 -16.87 23.33
CA ALA A 46 -7.22 -16.38 23.84
C ALA A 46 -6.83 -14.99 23.30
N LEU A 47 -7.18 -14.68 22.05
CA LEU A 47 -6.95 -13.34 21.49
C LEU A 47 -7.85 -12.29 22.17
N VAL A 48 -9.14 -12.59 22.35
CA VAL A 48 -10.10 -11.69 23.02
C VAL A 48 -9.65 -11.41 24.44
N ASP A 49 -9.29 -12.44 25.20
CA ASP A 49 -8.77 -12.30 26.56
C ASP A 49 -7.51 -11.42 26.59
N ALA A 50 -6.59 -11.63 25.65
CA ALA A 50 -5.37 -10.83 25.54
C ALA A 50 -5.68 -9.35 25.20
N LEU A 51 -6.63 -9.09 24.30
CA LEU A 51 -7.03 -7.73 23.92
C LEU A 51 -7.64 -6.95 25.10
N GLN A 52 -8.37 -7.62 25.99
CA GLN A 52 -8.95 -7.02 27.21
C GLN A 52 -7.89 -6.53 28.21
N THR A 53 -6.69 -7.12 28.20
CA THR A 53 -5.59 -6.69 29.08
C THR A 53 -4.97 -5.36 28.67
N HIS A 54 -5.18 -4.94 27.42
CA HIS A 54 -4.47 -3.83 26.78
C HIS A 54 -2.93 -3.93 26.83
N ASP A 55 -2.40 -5.13 27.06
CA ASP A 55 -0.97 -5.41 27.07
C ASP A 55 -0.51 -5.90 25.70
N ALA A 56 0.26 -5.07 25.00
CA ALA A 56 0.84 -5.40 23.69
C ALA A 56 1.71 -6.66 23.71
N GLY A 57 2.37 -6.98 24.83
CA GLY A 57 3.13 -8.21 25.02
C GLY A 57 2.21 -9.44 25.12
N ALA A 58 1.09 -9.34 25.83
CA ALA A 58 0.11 -10.41 25.91
C ALA A 58 -0.54 -10.71 24.55
N ILE A 59 -0.94 -9.65 23.83
CA ILE A 59 -1.52 -9.75 22.48
C ILE A 59 -0.48 -10.35 21.52
N GLY A 60 0.75 -9.82 21.53
CA GLY A 60 1.84 -10.32 20.69
C GLY A 60 2.19 -11.78 20.96
N LYS A 61 2.06 -12.26 22.20
CA LYS A 61 2.28 -13.67 22.54
C LYS A 61 1.27 -14.59 21.84
N VAL A 62 -0.01 -14.20 21.77
CA VAL A 62 -1.06 -14.99 21.09
C VAL A 62 -0.91 -14.94 19.57
N LEU A 63 -0.69 -13.74 19.03
CA LEU A 63 -0.55 -13.50 17.59
C LEU A 63 0.76 -14.07 17.03
N GLY A 64 1.80 -14.20 17.86
CA GLY A 64 3.07 -14.81 17.49
C GLY A 64 3.95 -13.96 16.56
N PRO A 65 5.02 -14.55 16.01
CA PRO A 65 6.00 -13.82 15.20
C PRO A 65 5.40 -13.11 13.99
N GLY A 66 5.80 -11.85 13.75
CA GLY A 66 5.25 -11.01 12.68
C GLY A 66 4.08 -10.12 13.13
N SER A 67 3.68 -10.18 14.40
CA SER A 67 2.63 -9.33 14.96
C SER A 67 3.13 -7.97 15.44
N GLU A 68 4.43 -7.70 15.42
CA GLU A 68 5.04 -6.55 16.09
C GLU A 68 4.43 -5.22 15.59
N ALA A 69 4.36 -5.04 14.27
CA ALA A 69 3.75 -3.87 13.65
C ALA A 69 2.20 -3.90 13.65
N LEU A 70 1.59 -5.06 13.94
CA LEU A 70 0.13 -5.21 14.06
C LEU A 70 -0.38 -4.76 15.43
N VAL A 71 0.45 -4.92 16.46
CA VAL A 71 0.10 -4.62 17.85
C VAL A 71 0.65 -3.25 18.27
N ARG A 72 1.73 -2.78 17.63
CA ARG A 72 2.39 -1.51 17.96
C ARG A 72 2.57 -0.68 16.69
N SER A 73 1.66 0.24 16.43
CA SER A 73 1.77 1.19 15.32
C SER A 73 2.76 2.32 15.60
N GLY A 74 3.19 2.48 16.85
CA GLY A 74 3.95 3.65 17.34
C GLY A 74 3.06 4.70 18.02
N ASP A 75 1.75 4.49 18.03
CA ASP A 75 0.75 5.32 18.72
C ASP A 75 -0.14 4.44 19.59
N ALA A 76 0.16 4.40 20.89
CA ALA A 76 -0.55 3.55 21.84
C ALA A 76 -2.05 3.89 21.97
N VAL A 77 -2.45 5.13 21.66
CA VAL A 77 -3.87 5.53 21.67
C VAL A 77 -4.58 4.90 20.48
N LYS A 78 -3.98 4.94 19.29
CA LYS A 78 -4.51 4.25 18.10
C LYS A 78 -4.55 2.75 18.30
N ASP A 79 -3.49 2.16 18.85
CA ASP A 79 -3.41 0.71 19.10
C ASP A 79 -4.54 0.28 20.04
N ARG A 80 -4.78 1.02 21.12
CA ARG A 80 -5.88 0.77 22.05
C ARG A 80 -7.25 0.94 21.38
N ALA A 81 -7.45 2.00 20.59
CA ALA A 81 -8.70 2.24 19.88
C ALA A 81 -9.00 1.11 18.88
N GLN A 82 -8.01 0.61 18.16
CA GLN A 82 -8.17 -0.52 17.24
C GLN A 82 -8.56 -1.80 17.97
N ALA A 83 -7.92 -2.10 19.11
CA ALA A 83 -8.28 -3.24 19.95
C ALA A 83 -9.72 -3.14 20.47
N MET A 84 -10.14 -1.94 20.93
CA MET A 84 -11.50 -1.71 21.41
C MET A 84 -12.55 -1.83 20.31
N ASN A 85 -12.27 -1.29 19.11
CA ASN A 85 -13.17 -1.41 17.96
C ASN A 85 -13.37 -2.88 17.56
N PHE A 86 -12.30 -3.69 17.61
CA PHE A 86 -12.40 -5.12 17.36
C PHE A 86 -13.27 -5.82 18.42
N LEU A 87 -13.03 -5.56 19.71
CA LEU A 87 -13.81 -6.15 20.80
C LEU A 87 -15.30 -5.78 20.69
N GLN A 88 -15.61 -4.51 20.40
CA GLN A 88 -16.99 -4.06 20.20
C GLN A 88 -17.66 -4.77 19.01
N ALA A 89 -16.95 -4.91 17.89
CA ALA A 89 -17.47 -5.64 16.74
C ALA A 89 -17.67 -7.13 17.04
N TYR A 90 -16.74 -7.73 17.79
CA TYR A 90 -16.81 -9.13 18.22
C TYR A 90 -18.02 -9.40 19.11
N ASP A 91 -18.29 -8.50 20.06
CA ASP A 91 -19.44 -8.57 20.97
C ASP A 91 -20.77 -8.34 20.23
N ALA A 92 -20.77 -7.49 19.21
CA ALA A 92 -21.94 -7.26 18.35
C ALA A 92 -22.28 -8.48 17.45
N GLY A 93 -21.35 -9.44 17.34
CA GLY A 93 -21.54 -10.69 16.61
C GLY A 93 -20.21 -11.18 16.03
N HIS A 94 -19.97 -12.49 16.07
CA HIS A 94 -18.80 -13.07 15.44
C HIS A 94 -19.05 -14.49 14.95
N LYS A 95 -18.27 -14.91 13.96
CA LYS A 95 -18.21 -16.30 13.48
C LYS A 95 -16.83 -16.64 12.98
N ILE A 96 -16.48 -17.92 13.06
CA ILE A 96 -15.23 -18.46 12.50
C ILE A 96 -15.60 -19.24 11.24
N THR A 97 -15.07 -18.82 10.10
CA THR A 97 -15.40 -19.43 8.80
C THR A 97 -14.16 -20.00 8.10
N PRO A 98 -14.30 -21.16 7.43
CA PRO A 98 -13.20 -21.71 6.64
C PRO A 98 -13.00 -20.87 5.37
N ILE A 99 -11.74 -20.51 5.10
CA ILE A 99 -11.33 -19.87 3.85
C ILE A 99 -10.40 -20.78 3.02
N ALA A 100 -9.88 -21.85 3.63
CA ALA A 100 -9.19 -22.97 2.97
C ALA A 100 -9.19 -24.20 3.92
N PRO A 101 -8.80 -25.42 3.47
CA PRO A 101 -8.85 -26.64 4.27
C PRO A 101 -8.17 -26.58 5.66
N ASP A 102 -7.10 -25.78 5.78
CA ASP A 102 -6.34 -25.60 7.02
C ASP A 102 -6.28 -24.12 7.46
N ARG A 103 -7.24 -23.31 7.02
CA ARG A 103 -7.25 -21.87 7.27
C ARG A 103 -8.65 -21.37 7.57
N MET A 104 -8.77 -20.71 8.71
CA MET A 104 -9.98 -20.09 9.20
C MET A 104 -9.79 -18.58 9.32
N VAL A 105 -10.88 -17.83 9.26
CA VAL A 105 -10.91 -16.39 9.53
C VAL A 105 -11.98 -16.08 10.56
N VAL A 106 -11.73 -15.09 11.42
CA VAL A 106 -12.75 -14.53 12.31
C VAL A 106 -13.46 -13.42 11.56
N GLN A 107 -14.78 -13.51 11.47
CA GLN A 107 -15.64 -12.43 11.01
C GLN A 107 -16.32 -11.79 12.22
N VAL A 108 -16.33 -10.46 12.29
CA VAL A 108 -16.87 -9.69 13.42
C VAL A 108 -17.86 -8.63 12.96
N GLY A 109 -18.81 -8.30 13.82
CA GLY A 109 -19.84 -7.30 13.61
C GLY A 109 -20.96 -7.73 12.64
N PRO A 110 -21.97 -6.88 12.47
CA PRO A 110 -23.15 -7.18 11.67
C PRO A 110 -22.87 -7.26 10.16
N SER A 111 -21.74 -6.73 9.70
CA SER A 111 -21.29 -6.79 8.31
C SER A 111 -20.40 -8.00 8.01
N ASP A 112 -20.24 -8.93 8.97
CA ASP A 112 -19.35 -10.10 8.86
C ASP A 112 -17.91 -9.71 8.46
N TRP A 113 -17.40 -8.60 9.00
CA TRP A 113 -16.12 -8.06 8.57
C TRP A 113 -14.98 -9.05 8.87
N PRO A 114 -14.24 -9.53 7.85
CA PRO A 114 -13.21 -10.53 8.05
C PRO A 114 -11.94 -9.90 8.64
N MET A 115 -11.54 -10.35 9.82
CA MET A 115 -10.27 -9.98 10.45
C MET A 115 -9.09 -10.40 9.55
N PRO A 116 -8.09 -9.55 9.33
CA PRO A 116 -7.03 -9.82 8.36
C PRO A 116 -6.07 -10.94 8.77
N ILE A 117 -5.97 -11.27 10.06
CA ILE A 117 -5.03 -12.29 10.56
C ILE A 117 -5.73 -13.66 10.59
N PRO A 118 -5.38 -14.60 9.69
CA PRO A 118 -6.03 -15.90 9.66
C PRO A 118 -5.53 -16.80 10.79
N ILE A 119 -6.32 -17.83 11.09
CA ILE A 119 -5.96 -18.92 12.00
C ILE A 119 -5.63 -20.14 11.13
N VAL A 120 -4.42 -20.67 11.25
CA VAL A 120 -3.91 -21.77 10.44
C VAL A 120 -3.70 -23.02 11.27
N ARG A 121 -3.97 -24.18 10.69
CA ARG A 121 -3.67 -25.48 11.29
C ARG A 121 -2.26 -25.91 10.89
N THR A 122 -1.44 -26.29 11.87
CA THR A 122 -0.13 -26.89 11.62
C THR A 122 0.14 -27.98 12.66
N SER A 123 0.54 -29.16 12.20
CA SER A 123 0.77 -30.32 13.07
C SER A 123 -0.42 -30.64 13.98
N GLY A 124 -1.64 -30.51 13.46
CA GLY A 124 -2.89 -30.77 14.19
C GLY A 124 -3.29 -29.71 15.22
N ARG A 125 -2.56 -28.58 15.33
CA ARG A 125 -2.87 -27.48 16.25
C ARG A 125 -3.12 -26.18 15.50
N TRP A 126 -3.94 -25.32 16.07
CA TRP A 126 -4.31 -24.03 15.48
C TRP A 126 -3.46 -22.89 16.05
N ARG A 127 -3.11 -21.90 15.24
CA ARG A 127 -2.43 -20.67 15.68
C ARG A 127 -2.70 -19.54 14.69
N PHE A 128 -2.56 -18.30 15.14
CA PHE A 128 -2.62 -17.14 14.24
C PHE A 128 -1.41 -17.09 13.32
N ASP A 129 -1.61 -16.68 12.07
CA ASP A 129 -0.56 -16.37 11.11
C ASP A 129 -0.48 -14.86 10.88
N SER A 130 0.27 -14.20 11.76
CA SER A 130 0.46 -12.74 11.73
C SER A 130 1.25 -12.25 10.52
N ARG A 131 2.10 -13.07 9.91
CA ARG A 131 2.81 -12.66 8.69
C ARG A 131 1.86 -12.51 7.52
N THR A 132 1.01 -13.52 7.31
CA THR A 132 -0.05 -13.44 6.31
C THR A 132 -1.01 -12.30 6.63
N GLY A 133 -1.35 -12.09 7.90
CA GLY A 133 -2.21 -10.98 8.32
C GLY A 133 -1.63 -9.58 8.04
N ALA A 134 -0.34 -9.39 8.28
CA ALA A 134 0.33 -8.13 7.96
C ALA A 134 0.33 -7.84 6.45
N GLN A 135 0.57 -8.86 5.63
CA GLN A 135 0.48 -8.71 4.18
C GLN A 135 -0.95 -8.38 3.72
N GLU A 136 -1.96 -9.02 4.32
CA GLU A 136 -3.36 -8.75 4.00
C GLU A 136 -3.77 -7.31 4.31
N ILE A 137 -3.27 -6.71 5.38
CA ILE A 137 -3.50 -5.28 5.68
C ILE A 137 -2.93 -4.38 4.58
N ILE A 138 -1.74 -4.70 4.08
CA ILE A 138 -1.12 -3.98 2.95
C ILE A 138 -1.98 -4.15 1.70
N ASN A 139 -2.39 -5.38 1.38
CA ASN A 139 -3.22 -5.68 0.21
C ASN A 139 -4.55 -4.91 0.25
N ARG A 140 -5.22 -4.85 1.42
CA ARG A 140 -6.46 -4.07 1.60
C ARG A 140 -6.23 -2.58 1.42
N ARG A 141 -5.09 -2.04 1.87
CA ARG A 141 -4.73 -0.63 1.65
C ARG A 141 -4.50 -0.36 0.16
N ILE A 142 -3.74 -1.21 -0.51
CA ILE A 142 -3.51 -1.16 -1.96
C ILE A 142 -4.84 -1.13 -2.70
N GLY A 143 -5.74 -2.09 -2.42
CA GLY A 143 -7.03 -2.16 -3.10
C GLY A 143 -7.90 -0.91 -2.88
N ARG A 144 -7.95 -0.36 -1.67
CA ARG A 144 -8.67 0.90 -1.41
C ARG A 144 -8.06 2.09 -2.16
N ASN A 145 -6.75 2.21 -2.15
CA ASN A 145 -6.03 3.29 -2.83
C ASN A 145 -6.21 3.20 -4.36
N GLU A 146 -6.18 2.00 -4.93
CA GLU A 146 -6.39 1.78 -6.36
C GLU A 146 -7.83 2.12 -6.78
N ILE A 147 -8.84 1.73 -5.99
CA ILE A 147 -10.23 2.16 -6.22
C ILE A 147 -10.35 3.68 -6.15
N ALA A 148 -9.69 4.33 -5.18
CA ALA A 148 -9.68 5.78 -5.07
C ALA A 148 -9.01 6.43 -6.30
N ALA A 149 -7.86 5.92 -6.74
CA ALA A 149 -7.15 6.42 -7.91
C ALA A 149 -7.98 6.31 -9.20
N ILE A 150 -8.73 5.22 -9.39
CA ILE A 150 -9.65 5.06 -10.53
C ILE A 150 -10.77 6.10 -10.47
N ARG A 151 -11.41 6.28 -9.30
CA ARG A 151 -12.46 7.30 -9.12
C ARG A 151 -11.94 8.71 -9.40
N ILE A 152 -10.71 8.98 -9.00
CA ILE A 152 -10.02 10.24 -9.25
C ILE A 152 -9.77 10.45 -10.75
N CYS A 153 -9.33 9.40 -11.46
CA CYS A 153 -9.16 9.47 -12.92
C CYS A 153 -10.48 9.83 -13.62
N LEU A 154 -11.60 9.25 -13.18
CA LEU A 154 -12.92 9.56 -13.73
C LEU A 154 -13.37 10.99 -13.37
N ALA A 155 -13.25 11.39 -12.11
CA ALA A 155 -13.59 12.74 -11.67
C ALA A 155 -12.75 13.83 -12.38
N TYR A 156 -11.49 13.53 -12.72
CA TYR A 156 -10.64 14.40 -13.54
C TYR A 156 -11.23 14.62 -14.94
N VAL A 157 -11.77 13.57 -15.57
CA VAL A 157 -12.41 13.66 -16.90
C VAL A 157 -13.64 14.56 -16.83
N ASP A 158 -14.51 14.34 -15.84
CA ASP A 158 -15.71 15.18 -15.64
C ASP A 158 -15.33 16.65 -15.39
N ALA A 159 -14.32 16.88 -14.54
CA ALA A 159 -13.84 18.21 -14.23
C ALA A 159 -13.25 18.92 -15.47
N GLN A 160 -12.56 18.21 -16.36
CA GLN A 160 -12.03 18.78 -17.60
C GLN A 160 -13.14 19.19 -18.56
N HIS A 161 -14.20 18.39 -18.70
CA HIS A 161 -15.35 18.75 -19.53
C HIS A 161 -16.10 19.96 -18.95
N ALA A 162 -16.31 19.99 -17.63
CA ALA A 162 -16.92 21.15 -16.97
C ALA A 162 -16.07 22.42 -17.12
N TYR A 163 -14.74 22.33 -16.96
CA TYR A 163 -13.83 23.46 -17.18
C TYR A 163 -13.90 23.98 -18.63
N PHE A 164 -13.92 23.06 -19.60
CA PHE A 164 -14.07 23.40 -21.01
C PHE A 164 -15.36 24.18 -21.30
N ASP A 165 -16.49 23.71 -20.75
CA ASP A 165 -17.78 24.36 -20.93
C ASP A 165 -17.83 25.74 -20.25
N MET A 166 -17.28 25.86 -19.04
CA MET A 166 -17.16 27.15 -18.35
C MET A 166 -16.38 28.17 -19.17
N PHE A 167 -15.21 27.79 -19.69
CA PHE A 167 -14.39 28.68 -20.52
C PHE A 167 -15.05 29.01 -21.85
N ARG A 168 -15.72 28.03 -22.46
CA ARG A 168 -16.49 28.25 -23.70
C ARG A 168 -17.61 29.25 -23.49
N GLN A 169 -18.33 29.17 -22.38
CA GLN A 169 -19.40 30.11 -22.03
C GLN A 169 -18.85 31.52 -21.77
N ALA A 170 -17.72 31.63 -21.07
CA ALA A 170 -17.12 32.90 -20.71
C ALA A 170 -16.39 33.62 -21.86
N THR A 171 -15.75 32.86 -22.77
CA THR A 171 -14.82 33.41 -23.77
C THR A 171 -15.18 33.10 -25.22
N GLY A 172 -16.22 32.30 -25.45
CA GLY A 172 -16.59 31.79 -26.77
C GLY A 172 -15.74 30.62 -27.28
N THR A 173 -14.62 30.30 -26.62
CA THR A 173 -13.72 29.20 -26.97
C THR A 173 -13.50 28.29 -25.77
N GLY A 174 -13.71 26.98 -25.94
CA GLY A 174 -13.43 26.00 -24.89
C GLY A 174 -11.96 25.64 -24.84
N VAL A 175 -11.42 25.54 -23.61
CA VAL A 175 -10.05 25.09 -23.34
C VAL A 175 -10.09 24.11 -22.17
N TYR A 176 -9.17 23.14 -22.16
CA TYR A 176 -8.96 22.24 -21.04
C TYR A 176 -7.93 22.82 -20.07
N ALA A 177 -8.04 22.46 -18.80
CA ALA A 177 -7.10 22.88 -17.77
C ALA A 177 -5.77 22.14 -17.92
N MET A 178 -4.67 22.89 -17.80
CA MET A 178 -3.30 22.34 -17.83
C MET A 178 -2.77 22.00 -16.42
N ARG A 179 -3.58 22.24 -15.38
CA ARG A 179 -3.21 22.09 -13.97
C ARG A 179 -4.36 21.46 -13.18
N LEU A 180 -4.03 20.64 -12.20
CA LEU A 180 -5.02 20.10 -11.25
C LEU A 180 -5.47 21.19 -10.26
N ALA A 181 -4.53 21.98 -9.74
CA ALA A 181 -4.82 23.12 -8.88
C ALA A 181 -4.41 24.43 -9.55
N SER A 182 -5.28 25.43 -9.44
CA SER A 182 -5.02 26.78 -9.94
C SER A 182 -3.86 27.43 -9.18
N THR A 183 -3.14 28.31 -9.86
CA THR A 183 -2.16 29.18 -9.20
C THR A 183 -2.88 30.18 -8.29
N PRO A 184 -2.26 30.65 -7.18
CA PRO A 184 -2.92 31.54 -6.23
C PRO A 184 -3.53 32.77 -6.90
N GLY A 185 -4.84 32.98 -6.72
CA GLY A 185 -5.57 34.11 -7.28
C GLY A 185 -6.02 33.96 -8.74
N ASN A 186 -5.73 32.82 -9.38
CA ASN A 186 -6.14 32.52 -10.76
C ASN A 186 -7.13 31.35 -10.82
N TYR A 187 -7.68 31.11 -12.01
CA TYR A 187 -8.64 30.05 -12.34
C TYR A 187 -8.11 29.19 -13.51
N ASP A 188 -6.81 28.90 -13.49
CA ASP A 188 -6.02 28.24 -14.55
C ASP A 188 -5.81 26.73 -14.30
N GLY A 189 -6.52 26.16 -13.31
CA GLY A 189 -6.55 24.73 -13.00
C GLY A 189 -7.96 24.25 -12.63
N LEU A 190 -8.11 22.95 -12.40
CA LEU A 190 -9.42 22.33 -12.13
C LEU A 190 -9.98 22.63 -10.73
N TYR A 191 -9.12 23.02 -9.79
CA TYR A 191 -9.48 23.39 -8.42
C TYR A 191 -9.09 24.82 -8.09
N TRP A 192 -9.97 25.51 -7.36
CA TRP A 192 -9.70 26.75 -6.62
C TRP A 192 -10.62 26.83 -5.40
N PRO A 193 -10.23 27.50 -4.30
CA PRO A 193 -11.08 27.61 -3.11
C PRO A 193 -12.41 28.32 -3.41
N SER A 194 -13.50 27.77 -2.88
CA SER A 194 -14.83 28.39 -2.98
C SER A 194 -14.80 29.80 -2.41
N THR A 195 -15.22 30.77 -3.22
CA THR A 195 -15.26 32.19 -2.86
C THR A 195 -16.62 32.76 -3.27
N PRO A 196 -17.30 33.55 -2.42
CA PRO A 196 -18.59 34.13 -2.77
C PRO A 196 -18.53 34.93 -4.08
N GLY A 197 -19.48 34.67 -4.98
CA GLY A 197 -19.56 35.34 -6.29
C GLY A 197 -18.60 34.81 -7.36
N ILE A 198 -17.77 33.82 -7.03
CA ILE A 198 -16.92 33.11 -7.98
C ILE A 198 -17.56 31.74 -8.28
N PRO A 199 -17.63 31.31 -9.55
CA PRO A 199 -18.10 29.97 -9.91
C PRO A 199 -17.34 28.89 -9.14
N GLU A 200 -18.04 27.82 -8.76
CA GLU A 200 -17.40 26.68 -8.10
C GLU A 200 -16.37 26.01 -9.02
N SER A 201 -15.31 25.49 -8.42
CA SER A 201 -14.28 24.77 -9.15
C SER A 201 -14.81 23.42 -9.66
N PRO A 202 -14.50 23.03 -10.92
CA PRO A 202 -14.93 21.75 -11.49
C PRO A 202 -14.53 20.52 -10.70
N LEU A 203 -13.37 20.57 -10.03
CA LEU A 203 -12.89 19.52 -9.17
C LEU A 203 -13.09 19.94 -7.70
N THR A 204 -13.75 19.12 -6.89
CA THR A 204 -14.05 19.45 -5.48
C THR A 204 -12.83 19.27 -4.55
N PRO A 205 -12.84 19.80 -3.31
CA PRO A 205 -11.70 19.82 -2.39
C PRO A 205 -11.11 18.47 -1.98
N LEU A 206 -11.61 17.35 -2.51
CA LEU A 206 -11.03 16.03 -2.33
C LEU A 206 -9.52 16.05 -2.59
N PHE A 207 -9.04 16.84 -3.55
CA PHE A 207 -7.61 16.89 -3.89
C PHE A 207 -6.68 17.71 -3.00
N VAL A 208 -7.16 18.44 -1.99
CA VAL A 208 -6.37 19.53 -1.42
C VAL A 208 -6.37 19.57 0.11
N THR A 209 -5.72 18.57 0.72
CA THR A 209 -4.99 18.74 1.99
C THR A 209 -3.50 19.00 1.78
N ALA A 210 -2.97 18.84 0.55
CA ALA A 210 -1.55 19.12 0.24
C ALA A 210 -1.25 20.59 -0.08
N VAL A 211 -2.20 21.35 -0.67
CA VAL A 211 -1.96 22.76 -1.05
C VAL A 211 -2.18 23.72 0.14
N SER A 212 -2.98 23.34 1.14
CA SER A 212 -3.28 24.16 2.33
C SER A 212 -2.14 24.23 3.35
N GLU A 213 -1.14 23.34 3.27
CA GLU A 213 0.04 23.37 4.16
C GLU A 213 1.21 24.20 3.61
N GLY A 214 0.99 25.00 2.55
CA GLY A 214 2.01 25.90 1.99
C GLY A 214 2.81 25.36 0.81
N TYR A 215 2.40 24.23 0.21
CA TYR A 215 3.00 23.68 -1.02
C TYR A 215 2.33 24.21 -2.31
N SER A 216 1.81 25.44 -2.30
CA SER A 216 1.22 26.09 -3.49
C SER A 216 2.26 26.62 -4.48
N SER A 217 3.54 26.52 -4.14
CA SER A 217 4.64 27.05 -4.93
C SER A 217 5.58 25.90 -5.28
N GLN A 218 5.57 25.50 -6.56
CA GLN A 218 6.36 24.40 -7.14
C GLN A 218 5.84 22.99 -6.81
N ILE A 219 4.76 22.59 -7.47
CA ILE A 219 4.63 21.18 -7.87
C ILE A 219 5.80 20.94 -8.81
N ASP A 220 6.89 20.35 -8.32
CA ASP A 220 7.91 19.76 -9.19
C ASP A 220 7.18 18.74 -10.07
N PRO A 221 7.13 18.91 -11.40
CA PRO A 221 6.54 17.93 -12.30
C PRO A 221 7.14 16.53 -12.12
N ASN A 222 8.36 16.45 -11.55
CA ASN A 222 9.07 15.22 -11.26
C ASN A 222 8.77 14.65 -9.85
N ASN A 223 8.13 15.40 -8.95
CA ASN A 223 7.79 14.91 -7.61
C ASN A 223 6.39 15.39 -7.13
N PRO A 224 5.31 14.89 -7.74
CA PRO A 224 3.96 15.18 -7.28
C PRO A 224 3.73 14.70 -5.84
N VAL A 225 3.04 15.50 -5.04
CA VAL A 225 2.62 15.09 -3.69
C VAL A 225 1.58 13.97 -3.80
N PRO A 226 1.77 12.85 -3.09
CA PRO A 226 0.77 11.78 -3.07
C PRO A 226 -0.58 12.22 -2.49
N TYR A 227 -1.66 11.76 -3.12
CA TYR A 227 -3.03 11.86 -2.64
C TYR A 227 -3.69 10.48 -2.69
N GLU A 228 -4.29 10.03 -1.58
CA GLU A 228 -4.80 8.66 -1.41
C GLU A 228 -3.79 7.57 -1.79
N GLY A 229 -2.51 7.83 -1.51
CA GLY A 229 -1.41 6.90 -1.82
C GLY A 229 -0.97 6.90 -3.30
N TYR A 230 -1.49 7.79 -4.13
CA TYR A 230 -1.19 7.88 -5.56
C TYR A 230 -0.68 9.27 -5.96
N ARG A 231 0.13 9.31 -7.01
CA ARG A 231 0.59 10.54 -7.67
C ARG A 231 -0.11 10.68 -9.00
N TYR A 232 -0.31 11.91 -9.44
CA TYR A 232 -1.06 12.24 -10.65
C TYR A 232 -0.30 13.25 -11.50
N ARG A 233 -0.35 13.07 -12.82
CA ARG A 233 0.25 14.01 -13.77
C ARG A 233 -0.58 14.07 -15.05
N ILE A 234 -0.81 15.29 -15.53
CA ILE A 234 -1.50 15.52 -16.80
C ILE A 234 -0.55 15.18 -17.95
N LEU A 235 -1.07 14.45 -18.94
CA LEU A 235 -0.41 14.17 -20.21
C LEU A 235 -0.98 15.12 -21.27
N THR A 236 -0.09 15.74 -22.03
CA THR A 236 -0.43 16.83 -22.96
C THR A 236 -0.42 16.41 -24.43
N ALA A 237 -0.39 15.10 -24.69
CA ALA A 237 -0.38 14.51 -26.02
C ALA A 237 -0.85 13.05 -26.00
N SER A 238 -1.30 12.55 -27.15
CA SER A 238 -1.56 11.13 -27.41
C SER A 238 -0.43 10.49 -28.22
N GLY A 239 -0.27 9.17 -28.05
CA GLY A 239 0.58 8.31 -28.87
C GLY A 239 -0.20 7.55 -29.95
N ALA A 240 0.49 6.68 -30.68
CA ALA A 240 -0.08 5.96 -31.83
C ALA A 240 -1.18 4.94 -31.44
N GLY A 241 -1.18 4.45 -30.20
CA GLY A 241 -2.19 3.55 -29.65
C GLY A 241 -3.46 4.26 -29.17
N ALA A 242 -3.52 5.59 -29.20
CA ALA A 242 -4.73 6.32 -28.85
C ALA A 242 -5.79 6.22 -29.97
N PRO A 243 -7.10 6.27 -29.66
CA PRO A 243 -8.17 6.20 -30.67
C PRO A 243 -8.09 7.27 -31.76
N ASP A 244 -7.57 8.45 -31.43
CA ASP A 244 -7.39 9.59 -32.34
C ASP A 244 -5.96 9.74 -32.88
N GLY A 245 -5.11 8.73 -32.64
CA GLY A 245 -3.72 8.70 -33.07
C GLY A 245 -2.82 9.70 -32.35
N ALA A 246 -1.56 9.74 -32.77
CA ALA A 246 -0.55 10.58 -32.13
C ALA A 246 -0.75 12.07 -32.47
N LYS A 247 -0.94 12.91 -31.44
CA LYS A 247 -1.01 14.37 -31.59
C LYS A 247 -0.70 15.10 -30.29
N SER A 248 -0.30 16.37 -30.42
CA SER A 248 -0.27 17.31 -29.29
C SER A 248 -1.71 17.70 -28.92
N TYR A 249 -1.98 17.85 -27.63
CA TYR A 249 -3.21 18.47 -27.15
C TYR A 249 -3.10 20.00 -27.03
N ILE A 250 -1.88 20.52 -27.14
CA ILE A 250 -1.57 21.94 -27.04
C ILE A 250 -1.52 22.57 -28.43
N ARG A 251 -2.30 23.64 -28.62
CA ARG A 251 -2.26 24.55 -29.77
C ARG A 251 -2.20 25.99 -29.25
N GLU A 252 -1.26 26.79 -29.77
CA GLU A 252 -1.08 28.20 -29.37
C GLU A 252 -0.97 28.40 -27.84
N GLY A 253 -0.29 27.47 -27.16
CA GLY A 253 -0.11 27.52 -25.70
C GLY A 253 -1.34 27.16 -24.86
N LYS A 254 -2.45 26.75 -25.49
CA LYS A 254 -3.68 26.31 -24.81
C LYS A 254 -3.94 24.83 -25.08
N MET A 255 -4.45 24.12 -24.08
CA MET A 255 -4.88 22.73 -24.24
C MET A 255 -6.29 22.70 -24.84
N VAL A 256 -6.43 22.28 -26.10
CA VAL A 256 -7.70 22.36 -26.86
C VAL A 256 -8.05 21.09 -27.61
N ASP A 257 -7.05 20.25 -27.95
CA ASP A 257 -7.26 19.08 -28.81
C ASP A 257 -7.45 17.76 -28.05
N GLY A 258 -7.44 17.81 -26.73
CA GLY A 258 -7.62 16.66 -25.84
C GLY A 258 -7.04 16.92 -24.46
N PHE A 259 -7.10 15.90 -23.61
CA PHE A 259 -6.43 15.85 -22.32
C PHE A 259 -6.27 14.37 -21.92
N ALA A 260 -5.31 14.10 -21.04
CA ALA A 260 -5.18 12.79 -20.42
C ALA A 260 -4.49 12.91 -19.06
N LEU A 261 -4.58 11.85 -18.26
CA LEU A 261 -3.97 11.74 -16.94
C LEU A 261 -3.24 10.41 -16.82
N ILE A 262 -2.12 10.42 -16.11
CA ILE A 262 -1.46 9.22 -15.57
C ILE A 262 -1.47 9.28 -14.04
N ALA A 263 -1.78 8.15 -13.41
CA ALA A 263 -1.76 7.98 -11.96
C ALA A 263 -0.90 6.76 -11.58
N TRP A 264 -0.06 6.88 -10.55
CA TRP A 264 0.82 5.79 -10.13
C TRP A 264 1.02 5.77 -8.60
N PRO A 265 1.32 4.61 -8.00
CA PRO A 265 1.48 4.50 -6.56
C PRO A 265 2.62 5.38 -6.05
N ALA A 266 2.42 5.97 -4.88
CA ALA A 266 3.43 6.74 -4.20
C ALA A 266 4.66 5.90 -3.82
N ILE A 267 4.38 4.66 -3.43
CA ILE A 267 5.30 3.59 -3.07
C ILE A 267 4.73 2.28 -3.65
N TYR A 268 5.39 1.73 -4.66
CA TYR A 268 5.02 0.44 -5.26
C TYR A 268 5.03 -0.67 -4.20
N GLY A 269 4.02 -1.54 -4.21
CA GLY A 269 3.91 -2.66 -3.27
C GLY A 269 3.44 -2.28 -1.87
N ALA A 270 3.24 -0.99 -1.58
CA ALA A 270 2.77 -0.52 -0.28
C ALA A 270 1.54 0.39 -0.38
N SER A 271 1.55 1.33 -1.31
CA SER A 271 0.44 2.27 -1.56
C SER A 271 -0.42 1.87 -2.77
N GLY A 272 0.12 1.06 -3.67
CA GLY A 272 -0.55 0.54 -4.85
C GLY A 272 0.40 -0.33 -5.67
N ILE A 273 -0.13 -1.04 -6.66
CA ILE A 273 0.62 -1.84 -7.64
C ILE A 273 0.43 -1.23 -9.04
N MET A 274 -0.82 -0.97 -9.40
CA MET A 274 -1.20 -0.58 -10.75
C MET A 274 -0.88 0.89 -11.01
N THR A 275 -0.39 1.17 -12.22
CA THR A 275 -0.39 2.49 -12.84
C THR A 275 -1.63 2.61 -13.73
N PHE A 276 -2.27 3.77 -13.73
CA PHE A 276 -3.48 4.05 -14.49
C PHE A 276 -3.26 5.16 -15.51
N ILE A 277 -3.90 5.06 -16.67
CA ILE A 277 -4.04 6.16 -17.62
C ILE A 277 -5.51 6.33 -18.03
N VAL A 278 -5.92 7.57 -18.27
CA VAL A 278 -7.26 7.90 -18.75
C VAL A 278 -7.16 9.05 -19.76
N GLY A 279 -7.91 8.93 -20.86
CA GLY A 279 -8.06 9.96 -21.89
C GLY A 279 -9.40 10.68 -21.80
N LYS A 280 -9.66 11.55 -22.78
CA LYS A 280 -10.89 12.36 -22.86
C LYS A 280 -12.18 11.54 -22.87
N GLU A 281 -12.10 10.30 -23.34
CA GLU A 281 -13.22 9.37 -23.50
C GLU A 281 -13.65 8.73 -22.16
N GLY A 282 -12.90 8.96 -21.07
CA GLY A 282 -13.25 8.43 -19.75
C GLY A 282 -12.94 6.95 -19.54
N VAL A 283 -12.28 6.29 -20.50
CA VAL A 283 -11.85 4.89 -20.36
C VAL A 283 -10.54 4.82 -19.60
N VAL A 284 -10.56 4.16 -18.44
CA VAL A 284 -9.37 3.94 -17.61
C VAL A 284 -8.67 2.64 -18.03
N PHE A 285 -7.36 2.73 -18.23
CA PHE A 285 -6.49 1.59 -18.47
C PHE A 285 -5.51 1.42 -17.31
N GLN A 286 -5.06 0.19 -17.08
CA GLN A 286 -4.10 -0.15 -16.04
C GLN A 286 -2.92 -0.96 -16.58
N GLN A 287 -1.76 -0.79 -15.95
CA GLN A 287 -0.57 -1.59 -16.18
C GLN A 287 0.24 -1.69 -14.88
N ASP A 288 0.72 -2.89 -14.55
CA ASP A 288 1.73 -3.08 -13.51
C ASP A 288 3.12 -2.76 -14.09
N LEU A 289 3.72 -1.66 -13.62
CA LEU A 289 5.05 -1.23 -14.05
C LEU A 289 6.18 -1.82 -13.18
N GLY A 290 5.85 -2.61 -12.15
CA GLY A 290 6.80 -3.26 -11.27
C GLY A 290 7.50 -2.30 -10.29
N PRO A 291 8.54 -2.78 -9.59
CA PRO A 291 9.28 -1.99 -8.58
C PRO A 291 9.83 -0.65 -9.08
N ASP A 292 10.14 -0.54 -10.38
CA ASP A 292 10.68 0.67 -11.01
C ASP A 292 9.59 1.64 -11.53
N THR A 293 8.36 1.52 -11.02
CA THR A 293 7.19 2.31 -11.46
C THR A 293 7.51 3.79 -11.60
N SER A 294 8.08 4.44 -10.59
CA SER A 294 8.39 5.88 -10.63
C SER A 294 9.30 6.27 -11.80
N SER A 295 10.36 5.49 -12.05
CA SER A 295 11.30 5.74 -13.15
C SER A 295 10.68 5.44 -14.51
N ARG A 296 9.81 4.43 -14.61
CA ARG A 296 9.10 4.09 -15.85
C ARG A 296 8.07 5.17 -16.21
N VAL A 297 7.28 5.62 -15.23
CA VAL A 297 6.27 6.68 -15.41
C VAL A 297 6.88 7.98 -15.90
N ALA A 298 8.08 8.35 -15.43
CA ALA A 298 8.77 9.56 -15.89
C ALA A 298 8.98 9.59 -17.42
N ARG A 299 9.08 8.43 -18.08
CA ARG A 299 9.22 8.30 -19.54
C ARG A 299 7.90 8.24 -20.29
N ILE A 300 6.79 8.04 -19.58
CA ILE A 300 5.45 8.03 -20.18
C ILE A 300 4.99 9.49 -20.26
N VAL A 301 5.11 10.09 -21.45
CA VAL A 301 4.78 11.50 -21.70
C VAL A 301 3.55 11.68 -22.61
N THR A 302 2.98 10.58 -23.09
CA THR A 302 1.78 10.58 -23.95
C THR A 302 0.77 9.54 -23.47
N PHE A 303 -0.51 9.81 -23.71
CA PHE A 303 -1.57 8.82 -23.55
C PHE A 303 -1.48 7.80 -24.69
N ASN A 304 -1.07 6.57 -24.36
CA ASN A 304 -0.81 5.52 -25.34
C ASN A 304 -1.26 4.15 -24.81
N PRO A 305 -2.58 3.85 -24.82
CA PRO A 305 -3.11 2.56 -24.39
C PRO A 305 -2.86 1.48 -25.46
N ASP A 306 -1.59 1.12 -25.65
CA ASP A 306 -1.18 0.01 -26.52
C ASP A 306 -1.52 -1.37 -25.90
N LEU A 307 -1.04 -2.44 -26.52
CA LEU A 307 -1.36 -3.82 -26.12
C LEU A 307 -0.88 -4.20 -24.71
N ASP A 308 0.02 -3.43 -24.10
CA ASP A 308 0.50 -3.67 -22.75
C ASP A 308 -0.42 -3.07 -21.66
N TRP A 309 -1.42 -2.29 -22.07
CA TRP A 309 -2.41 -1.68 -21.19
C TRP A 309 -3.70 -2.49 -21.17
N THR A 310 -4.19 -2.81 -19.97
CA THR A 310 -5.47 -3.50 -19.79
C THR A 310 -6.57 -2.49 -19.50
N LYS A 311 -7.66 -2.51 -20.26
CA LYS A 311 -8.85 -1.71 -19.96
C LYS A 311 -9.47 -2.16 -18.63
N ILE A 312 -9.80 -1.21 -17.76
CA ILE A 312 -10.61 -1.49 -16.57
C ILE A 312 -12.07 -1.59 -16.99
N GLU A 313 -12.70 -2.71 -16.64
CA GLU A 313 -14.15 -2.82 -16.68
C GLU A 313 -14.70 -2.14 -15.44
N THR A 314 -15.26 -0.94 -15.60
CA THR A 314 -16.17 -0.39 -14.58
C THR A 314 -17.45 -1.22 -14.63
N PRO A 315 -17.90 -1.85 -13.53
CA PRO A 315 -19.24 -2.40 -13.46
C PRO A 315 -20.22 -1.29 -13.87
N GLY A 316 -21.11 -1.58 -14.82
CA GLY A 316 -22.17 -0.64 -15.18
C GLY A 316 -22.96 -0.21 -13.95
N GLU A 317 -23.43 1.05 -13.99
CA GLU A 317 -24.26 1.71 -12.96
C GLU A 317 -25.22 0.78 -12.18
#